data_AF-A0A2N8F180-F1
#
_entry.id   AF-A0A2N8F180-F1
#
_cell.length_a   1.000
_cell.length_b   1.000
_cell.length_c   1.000
_cell.angle_alpha   90.00
_cell.angle_beta   90.00
_cell.angle_gamma   90.00
#
_symmetry.space_group_name_H-M   'P 1'
#
loop_
_entity.id
_entity.type
_entity.pdbx_description
1 polymer ?
#
loop_
_entity_poly.entity_id
_entity_poly.type
_entity_poly.pdbx_seq_one_letter_code
_entity_poly.pdbx_strand_id
1 'polypeptide(L)'
;MKFSHKILLAAALVVAVAFACFILFNDYRQRETLRNSTEASMQELGSLTTSNIQTWLESRMQLLQSMAQQINADGNAPAGLKRIIDLPAYTGNFQLSYFGGADGVMFSVPAGNRAADYDPRARGWYKAANSAQQTIVTEPYIAASSGKLVITVATPVQHLGQMIGVAGADIDLSSVSAIINSLNFGGHGHAFIVGADGKILIHPDSKLVLKNLSEAYPNGAPKVSPGMKEVEIDGKRQFVSFTHVNGVPSADWYVALVLDQETAFSMLSEFRTSAIIAMVIAVVIIIALLGMLISLLMQPLLTMGRAMHDIAEGEGDLTKRLTIHGHDEFGALGLSFNRFVERIHTSIIEVSSATGQVNEVALRVVAASNSSMFNSDQQASRTSSVAAAINQLGAAAQEIAQNAALASQHSSDARSLAEDGQQVVDKTIAAMQQLSAKISDSCGNIETLNSNTVNIGQILEVITSISQQTNLLALNAAIEAARAGEAGRGFAVVADEVRNLAHRTQDSAQQVQTMIEELQVGARAAVGIMTDSQRQSESSVGIANQAGERLGSVTQRIGEIDGMNQSVATATEEQTAVVESINVDITEINTLNQEGVENLQSTLRACADLEQQAARLKQLVGSFRI
;
A
#
# COMPACT_ATOMS: atom_id res chain seq x y z
N MET A 1 -33.79 12.03 14.89
CA MET A 1 -34.10 10.81 15.67
C MET A 1 -32.83 10.00 15.91
N LYS A 2 -32.52 9.65 17.17
CA LYS A 2 -31.36 8.80 17.51
C LYS A 2 -31.53 7.40 16.93
N PHE A 3 -30.42 6.70 16.65
CA PHE A 3 -30.43 5.35 16.05
C PHE A 3 -31.32 4.36 16.82
N SER A 4 -31.31 4.43 18.15
CA SER A 4 -32.18 3.65 19.03
C SER A 4 -33.68 3.81 18.72
N HIS A 5 -34.14 5.01 18.36
CA HIS A 5 -35.54 5.28 18.08
C HIS A 5 -35.97 4.70 16.72
N LYS A 6 -35.04 4.62 15.75
CA LYS A 6 -35.30 4.01 14.45
C LYS A 6 -35.48 2.50 14.54
N ILE A 7 -34.68 1.82 15.38
CA ILE A 7 -34.80 0.37 15.64
C ILE A 7 -36.13 0.06 16.33
N LEU A 8 -36.48 0.83 17.35
CA LEU A 8 -37.71 0.61 18.13
C LEU A 8 -38.97 0.75 17.28
N LEU A 9 -38.99 1.75 16.39
CA LEU A 9 -40.10 2.01 15.49
C LEU A 9 -40.21 0.94 14.37
N ALA A 10 -39.09 0.47 13.84
CA ALA A 10 -39.07 -0.63 12.87
C ALA A 10 -39.52 -1.96 13.49
N ALA A 11 -39.07 -2.28 14.71
CA ALA A 11 -39.48 -3.49 15.42
C ALA A 11 -40.99 -3.49 15.75
N ALA A 12 -41.51 -2.35 16.20
CA ALA A 12 -42.95 -2.21 16.46
C ALA A 12 -43.79 -2.38 15.19
N LEU A 13 -43.34 -1.84 14.05
CA LEU A 13 -44.02 -1.99 12.76
C LEU A 13 -44.05 -3.45 12.30
N VAL A 14 -42.91 -4.16 12.39
CA VAL A 14 -42.81 -5.57 11.98
C VAL A 14 -43.74 -6.45 12.83
N VAL A 15 -43.77 -6.24 14.14
CA VAL A 15 -44.63 -6.98 15.06
C VAL A 15 -46.11 -6.70 14.76
N ALA A 16 -46.49 -5.44 14.57
CA ALA A 16 -47.88 -5.09 14.25
C ALA A 16 -48.36 -5.74 12.93
N VAL A 17 -47.52 -5.73 11.90
CA VAL A 17 -47.84 -6.38 10.61
C VAL A 17 -47.95 -7.90 10.76
N ALA A 18 -47.04 -8.54 11.51
CA ALA A 18 -47.06 -9.99 11.72
C ALA A 18 -48.34 -10.44 12.45
N PHE A 19 -48.73 -9.74 13.52
CA PHE A 19 -49.97 -10.04 14.25
C PHE A 19 -51.23 -9.77 13.41
N ALA A 20 -51.26 -8.71 12.61
CA ALA A 20 -52.38 -8.44 11.71
C ALA A 20 -52.56 -9.55 10.66
N CYS A 21 -51.47 -10.00 10.03
CA CYS A 21 -51.50 -11.14 9.12
C CYS A 21 -51.95 -12.43 9.81
N PHE A 22 -51.49 -12.67 11.04
CA PHE A 22 -51.88 -13.85 11.82
C PHE A 22 -53.38 -13.87 12.16
N ILE A 23 -53.94 -12.73 12.57
CA ILE A 23 -55.38 -12.60 12.89
C ILE A 23 -56.23 -12.85 11.63
N LEU A 24 -55.86 -12.23 10.49
CA LEU A 24 -56.59 -12.42 9.23
C LEU A 24 -56.54 -13.88 8.74
N PHE A 25 -55.38 -14.53 8.84
CA PHE A 25 -55.22 -15.93 8.47
C PHE A 25 -56.08 -16.86 9.36
N ASN A 26 -56.13 -16.59 10.66
CA ASN A 26 -56.89 -17.40 11.61
C ASN A 26 -58.41 -17.20 11.46
N ASP A 27 -58.88 -15.96 11.24
CA ASP A 27 -60.30 -15.68 10.96
C ASP A 27 -60.79 -16.42 9.70
N TYR A 28 -59.98 -16.41 8.63
CA TYR A 28 -60.27 -17.18 7.42
C TYR A 28 -60.35 -18.70 7.71
N ARG A 29 -59.34 -19.27 8.38
CA ARG A 29 -59.28 -20.70 8.71
C ARG A 29 -60.44 -21.16 9.58
N GLN A 30 -60.85 -20.35 10.56
CA GLN A 30 -61.95 -20.69 11.45
C GLN A 30 -63.30 -20.65 10.74
N ARG A 31 -63.54 -19.68 9.85
CA ARG A 31 -64.78 -19.63 9.03
C ARG A 31 -64.94 -20.87 8.18
N GLU A 32 -63.88 -21.28 7.51
CA GLU A 32 -63.86 -22.48 6.68
C GLU A 32 -64.10 -23.75 7.51
N THR A 33 -63.43 -23.87 8.65
CA THR A 33 -63.61 -24.99 9.59
C THR A 33 -65.05 -25.08 10.11
N LEU A 34 -65.65 -23.95 10.49
CA LEU A 34 -66.99 -23.91 11.06
C LEU A 34 -68.07 -24.18 10.00
N ARG A 35 -67.87 -23.72 8.75
CA ARG A 35 -68.73 -24.07 7.61
C ARG A 35 -68.72 -25.58 7.36
N ASN A 36 -67.55 -26.19 7.27
CA ASN A 36 -67.41 -27.62 7.04
C ASN A 36 -68.00 -28.45 8.19
N SER A 37 -67.81 -28.01 9.43
CA SER A 37 -68.42 -28.66 10.60
C SER A 37 -69.95 -28.55 10.57
N THR A 38 -70.48 -27.39 10.17
CA THR A 38 -71.93 -27.18 10.05
C THR A 38 -72.52 -28.08 8.97
N GLU A 39 -71.86 -28.18 7.82
CA GLU A 39 -72.26 -29.08 6.73
C GLU A 39 -72.28 -30.54 7.18
N ALA A 40 -71.22 -31.00 7.85
CA ALA A 40 -71.13 -32.36 8.38
C ALA A 40 -72.23 -32.65 9.40
N SER A 41 -72.48 -31.74 10.35
CA SER A 41 -73.54 -31.90 11.35
C SER A 41 -74.95 -31.89 10.73
N MET A 42 -75.21 -31.02 9.75
CA MET A 42 -76.50 -31.01 9.04
C MET A 42 -76.69 -32.29 8.21
N GLN A 43 -75.63 -32.80 7.59
CA GLN A 43 -75.69 -34.06 6.86
C GLN A 43 -75.93 -35.26 7.78
N GLU A 44 -75.26 -35.31 8.93
CA GLU A 44 -75.44 -36.35 9.95
C GLU A 44 -76.85 -36.32 10.54
N LEU A 45 -77.33 -35.15 10.97
CA LEU A 45 -78.69 -34.97 11.48
C LEU A 45 -79.74 -35.30 10.42
N GLY A 46 -79.50 -34.88 9.17
CA GLY A 46 -80.36 -35.20 8.05
C GLY A 46 -80.45 -36.71 7.85
N SER A 47 -79.30 -37.40 7.78
CA SER A 47 -79.24 -38.86 7.60
C SER A 47 -79.89 -39.62 8.76
N LEU A 48 -79.66 -39.20 10.01
CA LEU A 48 -80.28 -39.79 11.19
C LEU A 48 -81.81 -39.65 11.12
N THR A 49 -82.28 -38.46 10.74
CA THR A 49 -83.71 -38.15 10.63
C THR A 49 -84.36 -38.95 9.51
N THR A 50 -83.75 -39.02 8.33
CA THR A 50 -84.26 -39.82 7.21
C THR A 50 -84.29 -41.31 7.54
N SER A 51 -83.27 -41.84 8.22
CA SER A 51 -83.24 -43.24 8.66
C SER A 51 -84.34 -43.55 9.68
N ASN A 52 -84.59 -42.63 10.64
CA ASN A 52 -85.68 -42.79 11.60
C ASN A 52 -87.06 -42.82 10.92
N ILE A 53 -87.27 -41.95 9.92
CA ILE A 53 -88.51 -41.91 9.14
C ILE A 53 -88.65 -43.20 8.30
N GLN A 54 -87.56 -43.65 7.66
CA GLN A 54 -87.53 -44.89 6.90
C GLN A 54 -87.90 -46.08 7.79
N THR A 55 -87.21 -46.29 8.91
CA THR A 55 -87.49 -47.41 9.84
C THR A 55 -88.92 -47.35 10.37
N TRP A 56 -89.40 -46.15 10.71
CA TRP A 56 -90.78 -45.95 11.15
C TRP A 56 -91.79 -46.38 10.08
N LEU A 57 -91.59 -45.96 8.83
CA LEU A 57 -92.50 -46.28 7.73
C LEU A 57 -92.44 -47.76 7.32
N GLU A 58 -91.23 -48.34 7.25
CA GLU A 58 -91.02 -49.76 6.96
C GLU A 58 -91.73 -50.66 7.98
N SER A 59 -91.67 -50.31 9.28
CA SER A 59 -92.37 -51.06 10.34
C SER A 59 -93.88 -51.10 10.11
N ARG A 60 -94.45 -49.98 9.64
CA ARG A 60 -95.88 -49.85 9.34
C ARG A 60 -96.26 -50.61 8.07
N MET A 61 -95.41 -50.57 7.06
CA MET A 61 -95.60 -51.38 5.85
C MET A 61 -95.58 -52.88 6.14
N GLN A 62 -94.64 -53.35 6.99
CA GLN A 62 -94.57 -54.75 7.38
C GLN A 62 -95.80 -55.21 8.16
N LEU A 63 -96.32 -54.37 9.07
CA LEU A 63 -97.58 -54.65 9.78
C LEU A 63 -98.76 -54.80 8.79
N LEU A 64 -98.86 -53.90 7.80
CA LEU A 64 -99.90 -53.99 6.78
C LEU A 64 -99.75 -55.24 5.90
N GLN A 65 -98.52 -55.58 5.52
CA GLN A 65 -98.24 -56.80 4.75
C GLN A 65 -98.62 -58.06 5.53
N SER A 66 -98.35 -58.10 6.84
CA SER A 66 -98.77 -59.18 7.71
C SER A 66 -100.29 -59.30 7.76
N MET A 67 -101.01 -58.17 7.84
CA MET A 67 -102.47 -58.14 7.77
C MET A 67 -102.97 -58.71 6.42
N ALA A 68 -102.40 -58.27 5.32
CA ALA A 68 -102.74 -58.76 3.98
C ALA A 68 -102.49 -60.27 3.82
N GLN A 69 -101.39 -60.79 4.37
CA GLN A 69 -101.09 -62.22 4.36
C GLN A 69 -102.10 -63.04 5.18
N GLN A 70 -102.54 -62.52 6.33
CA GLN A 70 -103.59 -63.18 7.12
C GLN A 70 -104.92 -63.22 6.35
N ILE A 71 -105.30 -62.11 5.70
CA ILE A 71 -106.50 -62.07 4.86
C ILE A 71 -106.35 -63.00 3.64
N ASN A 72 -105.15 -63.12 3.08
CA ASN A 72 -104.87 -64.07 2.00
C ASN A 72 -105.09 -65.52 2.45
N ALA A 73 -104.72 -65.88 3.68
CA ALA A 73 -104.95 -67.23 4.19
C ALA A 73 -106.43 -67.52 4.48
N ASP A 74 -107.13 -66.62 5.17
CA ASP A 74 -108.48 -66.86 5.71
C ASP A 74 -109.61 -66.45 4.75
N GLY A 75 -109.31 -65.66 3.71
CA GLY A 75 -110.28 -65.08 2.79
C GLY A 75 -110.94 -63.80 3.34
N ASN A 76 -111.96 -63.29 2.64
CA ASN A 76 -112.62 -62.00 2.91
C ASN A 76 -113.99 -62.12 3.60
N ALA A 77 -114.29 -63.24 4.26
CA ALA A 77 -115.55 -63.38 5.00
C ALA A 77 -115.64 -62.34 6.16
N PRO A 78 -116.79 -61.69 6.39
CA PRO A 78 -116.89 -60.57 7.34
C PRO A 78 -116.40 -60.87 8.77
N ALA A 79 -116.67 -62.07 9.28
CA ALA A 79 -116.22 -62.48 10.62
C ALA A 79 -114.69 -62.68 10.70
N GLY A 80 -114.07 -63.16 9.61
CA GLY A 80 -112.62 -63.31 9.48
C GLY A 80 -111.92 -61.96 9.37
N LEU A 81 -112.42 -61.08 8.49
CA LEU A 81 -111.92 -59.71 8.36
C LEU A 81 -111.99 -58.94 9.68
N LYS A 82 -113.10 -59.05 10.42
CA LYS A 82 -113.21 -58.44 11.76
C LYS A 82 -112.14 -58.97 12.70
N ARG A 83 -111.92 -60.28 12.76
CA ARG A 83 -110.92 -60.88 13.66
C ARG A 83 -109.50 -60.40 13.34
N ILE A 84 -109.15 -60.30 12.05
CA ILE A 84 -107.81 -59.92 11.60
C ILE A 84 -107.58 -58.41 11.79
N ILE A 85 -108.50 -57.57 11.30
CA ILE A 85 -108.30 -56.12 11.23
C ILE A 85 -108.47 -55.45 12.62
N ASP A 86 -109.22 -56.05 13.54
CA ASP A 86 -109.44 -55.56 14.92
C ASP A 86 -108.31 -55.95 15.89
N LEU A 87 -107.23 -56.60 15.42
CA LEU A 87 -106.09 -56.95 16.26
C LEU A 87 -105.44 -55.68 16.86
N PRO A 88 -105.06 -55.70 18.16
CA PRO A 88 -104.41 -54.56 18.82
C PRO A 88 -103.14 -54.07 18.13
N ALA A 89 -102.42 -54.98 17.45
CA ALA A 89 -101.24 -54.65 16.66
C ALA A 89 -101.53 -53.65 15.52
N TYR A 90 -102.76 -53.63 14.99
CA TYR A 90 -103.16 -52.70 13.93
C TYR A 90 -103.88 -51.49 14.51
N THR A 91 -104.83 -51.68 15.42
CA THR A 91 -105.61 -50.57 16.02
C THR A 91 -104.76 -49.65 16.90
N GLY A 92 -103.63 -50.12 17.43
CA GLY A 92 -102.65 -49.30 18.16
C GLY A 92 -101.61 -48.58 17.28
N ASN A 93 -101.44 -48.98 16.02
CA ASN A 93 -100.38 -48.46 15.14
C ASN A 93 -100.91 -47.67 13.93
N PHE A 94 -102.20 -47.83 13.60
CA PHE A 94 -102.87 -47.17 12.49
C PHE A 94 -104.09 -46.41 12.99
N GLN A 95 -104.37 -45.26 12.38
CA GLN A 95 -105.58 -44.50 12.68
C GLN A 95 -106.84 -45.27 12.21
N LEU A 96 -106.74 -45.93 11.07
CA LEU A 96 -107.81 -46.70 10.46
C LEU A 96 -107.19 -47.85 9.67
N SER A 97 -107.55 -49.09 9.97
CA SER A 97 -107.16 -50.26 9.20
C SER A 97 -108.37 -50.81 8.44
N TYR A 98 -108.19 -51.25 7.20
CA TYR A 98 -109.31 -51.63 6.35
C TYR A 98 -108.95 -52.58 5.23
N PHE A 99 -110.00 -53.20 4.69
CA PHE A 99 -109.97 -54.01 3.49
C PHE A 99 -111.08 -53.56 2.55
N GLY A 100 -110.70 -53.17 1.34
CA GLY A 100 -111.63 -52.94 0.23
C GLY A 100 -111.68 -54.18 -0.65
N GLY A 101 -112.81 -54.85 -0.73
CA GLY A 101 -113.01 -56.00 -1.61
C GLY A 101 -113.13 -55.60 -3.08
N ALA A 102 -112.78 -56.53 -3.97
CA ALA A 102 -112.99 -56.37 -5.43
C ALA A 102 -114.48 -56.28 -5.81
N ASP A 103 -115.35 -56.81 -4.94
CA ASP A 103 -116.80 -56.69 -4.97
C ASP A 103 -117.32 -55.27 -4.63
N GLY A 104 -116.44 -54.37 -4.18
CA GLY A 104 -116.78 -53.01 -3.77
C GLY A 104 -117.19 -52.89 -2.30
N VAL A 105 -117.20 -53.98 -1.53
CA VAL A 105 -117.51 -53.95 -0.10
C VAL A 105 -116.29 -53.50 0.68
N MET A 106 -116.49 -52.57 1.62
CA MET A 106 -115.42 -52.05 2.47
C MET A 106 -115.63 -52.49 3.92
N PHE A 107 -114.58 -53.03 4.52
CA PHE A 107 -114.54 -53.31 5.96
C PHE A 107 -113.44 -52.46 6.62
N SER A 108 -113.69 -51.91 7.80
CA SER A 108 -112.67 -51.17 8.54
C SER A 108 -112.82 -51.23 10.05
N VAL A 109 -111.70 -51.03 10.73
CA VAL A 109 -111.64 -50.82 12.18
C VAL A 109 -110.80 -49.57 12.47
N PRO A 110 -111.33 -48.60 13.25
CA PRO A 110 -112.74 -48.51 13.67
C PRO A 110 -113.70 -48.41 12.48
N ALA A 111 -115.00 -48.57 12.71
CA ALA A 111 -116.00 -48.35 11.66
C ALA A 111 -115.93 -46.88 11.23
N GLY A 112 -115.41 -46.62 10.02
CA GLY A 112 -115.24 -45.26 9.52
C GLY A 112 -116.58 -44.61 9.15
N ASN A 113 -116.70 -43.30 9.34
CA ASN A 113 -117.86 -42.53 8.89
C ASN A 113 -117.74 -42.29 7.37
N ARG A 114 -118.56 -42.96 6.56
CA ARG A 114 -118.47 -42.92 5.10
C ARG A 114 -119.84 -42.62 4.49
N ALA A 115 -119.83 -41.93 3.36
CA ALA A 115 -121.04 -41.73 2.56
C ALA A 115 -121.59 -43.08 2.06
N ALA A 116 -122.91 -43.18 1.88
CA ALA A 116 -123.59 -44.42 1.51
C ALA A 116 -123.18 -44.95 0.12
N ASP A 117 -122.64 -44.09 -0.74
CA ASP A 117 -122.13 -44.38 -2.09
C ASP A 117 -120.61 -44.65 -2.12
N TYR A 118 -119.98 -44.86 -0.96
CA TYR A 118 -118.54 -45.07 -0.88
C TYR A 118 -118.11 -46.37 -1.57
N ASP A 119 -117.39 -46.24 -2.70
CA ASP A 119 -116.68 -47.35 -3.35
C ASP A 119 -115.17 -47.30 -3.04
N PRO A 120 -114.58 -48.32 -2.39
CA PRO A 120 -113.14 -48.37 -2.14
C PRO A 120 -112.31 -48.40 -3.43
N ARG A 121 -112.82 -48.98 -4.53
CA ARG A 121 -112.09 -49.15 -5.80
C ARG A 121 -111.88 -47.83 -6.54
N ALA A 122 -112.72 -46.84 -6.28
CA ALA A 122 -112.59 -45.51 -6.88
C ALA A 122 -111.44 -44.68 -6.27
N ARG A 123 -110.94 -45.06 -5.08
CA ARG A 123 -110.00 -44.28 -4.28
C ARG A 123 -108.56 -44.40 -4.78
N GLY A 124 -107.80 -43.32 -4.60
CA GLY A 124 -106.40 -43.22 -5.06
C GLY A 124 -105.51 -44.33 -4.49
N TRP A 125 -105.61 -44.61 -3.18
CA TRP A 125 -104.85 -45.69 -2.54
C TRP A 125 -105.14 -47.06 -3.12
N TYR A 126 -106.39 -47.36 -3.46
CA TYR A 126 -106.80 -48.64 -4.02
C TYR A 126 -106.26 -48.81 -5.44
N LYS A 127 -106.46 -47.78 -6.28
CA LYS A 127 -105.96 -47.77 -7.67
C LYS A 127 -104.44 -47.86 -7.71
N ALA A 128 -103.75 -47.12 -6.83
CA ALA A 128 -102.29 -47.13 -6.75
C ALA A 128 -101.76 -48.50 -6.34
N ALA A 129 -102.29 -49.11 -5.27
CA ALA A 129 -101.85 -50.44 -4.81
C ALA A 129 -102.18 -51.53 -5.85
N ASN A 130 -103.37 -51.47 -6.45
CA ASN A 130 -103.76 -52.42 -7.49
C ASN A 130 -102.93 -52.26 -8.78
N SER A 131 -102.57 -51.03 -9.17
CA SER A 131 -101.72 -50.81 -10.35
C SER A 131 -100.28 -51.23 -10.10
N ALA A 132 -99.76 -50.97 -8.89
CA ALA A 132 -98.37 -51.25 -8.55
C ALA A 132 -98.13 -52.73 -8.25
N GLN A 133 -99.18 -53.50 -7.90
CA GLN A 133 -99.09 -54.91 -7.49
C GLN A 133 -98.10 -55.15 -6.33
N GLN A 134 -97.86 -54.13 -5.50
CA GLN A 134 -96.98 -54.14 -4.35
C GLN A 134 -97.50 -53.19 -3.26
N THR A 135 -96.89 -53.20 -2.07
CA THR A 135 -97.19 -52.20 -1.04
C THR A 135 -96.77 -50.82 -1.52
N ILE A 136 -97.66 -49.85 -1.42
CA ILE A 136 -97.40 -48.44 -1.75
C ILE A 136 -97.68 -47.56 -0.55
N VAL A 137 -97.06 -46.38 -0.56
CA VAL A 137 -97.38 -45.27 0.34
C VAL A 137 -97.91 -44.12 -0.51
N THR A 138 -99.06 -43.59 -0.12
CA THR A 138 -99.67 -42.44 -0.82
C THR A 138 -99.02 -41.13 -0.40
N GLU A 139 -99.12 -40.11 -1.26
CA GLU A 139 -98.92 -38.73 -0.82
C GLU A 139 -99.95 -38.35 0.26
N PRO A 140 -99.63 -37.40 1.16
CA PRO A 140 -100.58 -36.85 2.12
C PRO A 140 -101.87 -36.36 1.46
N TYR A 141 -103.01 -36.84 1.93
CA TYR A 141 -104.32 -36.39 1.48
C TYR A 141 -105.32 -36.37 2.64
N ILE A 142 -106.43 -35.67 2.45
CA ILE A 142 -107.49 -35.62 3.45
C ILE A 142 -108.32 -36.90 3.33
N ALA A 143 -108.25 -37.76 4.35
CA ALA A 143 -109.00 -39.01 4.38
C ALA A 143 -110.52 -38.73 4.36
N ALA A 144 -111.22 -39.36 3.42
CA ALA A 144 -112.68 -39.24 3.30
C ALA A 144 -113.43 -39.76 4.54
N SER A 145 -112.82 -40.63 5.34
CA SER A 145 -113.38 -41.25 6.54
C SER A 145 -113.24 -40.39 7.80
N SER A 146 -112.12 -39.67 7.95
CA SER A 146 -111.77 -38.97 9.18
C SER A 146 -111.67 -37.45 9.02
N GLY A 147 -111.59 -36.94 7.79
CA GLY A 147 -111.35 -35.53 7.51
C GLY A 147 -109.95 -35.05 7.90
N LYS A 148 -109.06 -35.95 8.35
CA LYS A 148 -107.68 -35.63 8.74
C LYS A 148 -106.73 -35.82 7.57
N LEU A 149 -105.62 -35.08 7.60
CA LEU A 149 -104.50 -35.28 6.70
C LEU A 149 -103.77 -36.57 7.11
N VAL A 150 -103.77 -37.55 6.22
CA VAL A 150 -103.15 -38.86 6.46
C VAL A 150 -102.28 -39.25 5.29
N ILE A 151 -101.37 -40.19 5.54
CA ILE A 151 -100.84 -41.05 4.49
C ILE A 151 -101.46 -42.43 4.63
N THR A 152 -101.82 -43.04 3.51
CA THR A 152 -102.26 -44.43 3.47
C THR A 152 -101.12 -45.30 2.99
N VAL A 153 -100.86 -46.38 3.74
CA VAL A 153 -100.12 -47.54 3.22
C VAL A 153 -101.16 -48.52 2.70
N ALA A 154 -101.00 -49.00 1.47
CA ALA A 154 -101.95 -49.92 0.85
C ALA A 154 -101.21 -51.08 0.16
N THR A 155 -101.75 -52.30 0.26
CA THR A 155 -101.18 -53.48 -0.38
C THR A 155 -102.27 -54.38 -0.97
N PRO A 156 -102.08 -54.91 -2.19
CA PRO A 156 -103.04 -55.81 -2.80
C PRO A 156 -103.09 -57.14 -2.04
N VAL A 157 -104.28 -57.73 -1.96
CA VAL A 157 -104.54 -59.00 -1.30
C VAL A 157 -105.05 -60.02 -2.30
N GLN A 158 -104.44 -61.19 -2.31
CA GLN A 158 -104.87 -62.33 -3.11
C GLN A 158 -105.45 -63.41 -2.19
N HIS A 159 -106.28 -64.32 -2.71
CA HIS A 159 -106.71 -65.54 -2.03
C HIS A 159 -106.86 -66.62 -3.09
N LEU A 160 -106.22 -67.78 -2.88
CA LEU A 160 -106.17 -68.89 -3.87
C LEU A 160 -105.71 -68.43 -5.27
N GLY A 161 -104.77 -67.48 -5.33
CA GLY A 161 -104.20 -66.97 -6.58
C GLY A 161 -105.06 -65.93 -7.31
N GLN A 162 -106.21 -65.53 -6.78
CA GLN A 162 -107.05 -64.46 -7.33
C GLN A 162 -107.00 -63.21 -6.43
N MET A 163 -106.93 -62.02 -7.03
CA MET A 163 -107.01 -60.76 -6.29
C MET A 163 -108.42 -60.59 -5.73
N ILE A 164 -108.53 -60.50 -4.41
CA ILE A 164 -109.82 -60.38 -3.71
C ILE A 164 -110.06 -58.96 -3.18
N GLY A 165 -109.04 -58.11 -3.14
CA GLY A 165 -109.16 -56.73 -2.70
C GLY A 165 -107.82 -56.08 -2.37
N VAL A 166 -107.87 -54.94 -1.70
CA VAL A 166 -106.70 -54.19 -1.21
C VAL A 166 -106.86 -53.94 0.28
N ALA A 167 -105.86 -54.33 1.06
CA ALA A 167 -105.75 -53.94 2.46
C ALA A 167 -105.08 -52.57 2.53
N GLY A 168 -105.63 -51.67 3.33
CA GLY A 168 -105.06 -50.34 3.53
C GLY A 168 -105.10 -49.94 4.99
N ALA A 169 -104.17 -49.07 5.36
CA ALA A 169 -104.15 -48.46 6.67
C ALA A 169 -103.75 -46.99 6.57
N ASP A 170 -104.57 -46.14 7.19
CA ASP A 170 -104.32 -44.71 7.30
C ASP A 170 -103.43 -44.44 8.52
N ILE A 171 -102.40 -43.63 8.31
CA ILE A 171 -101.46 -43.20 9.33
C ILE A 171 -101.58 -41.68 9.49
N ASP A 172 -101.75 -41.25 10.74
CA ASP A 172 -101.72 -39.83 11.10
C ASP A 172 -100.30 -39.29 11.00
N LEU A 173 -100.13 -38.20 10.25
CA LEU A 173 -98.84 -37.53 10.08
C LEU A 173 -98.38 -36.78 11.34
N SER A 174 -99.24 -36.63 12.36
CA SER A 174 -98.87 -36.01 13.64
C SER A 174 -97.63 -36.64 14.29
N SER A 175 -97.44 -37.95 14.14
CA SER A 175 -96.28 -38.66 14.70
C SER A 175 -94.97 -38.31 13.99
N VAL A 176 -94.99 -38.22 12.65
CA VAL A 176 -93.82 -37.80 11.85
C VAL A 176 -93.58 -36.30 12.01
N SER A 177 -94.64 -35.50 12.10
CA SER A 177 -94.55 -34.07 12.37
C SER A 177 -93.89 -33.79 13.73
N ALA A 178 -94.14 -34.60 14.76
CA ALA A 178 -93.48 -34.45 16.06
C ALA A 178 -91.96 -34.72 15.98
N ILE A 179 -91.54 -35.72 15.20
CA ILE A 179 -90.11 -36.02 14.97
C ILE A 179 -89.44 -34.83 14.28
N ILE A 180 -90.05 -34.32 13.21
CA ILE A 180 -89.54 -33.19 12.43
C ILE A 180 -89.51 -31.89 13.26
N ASN A 181 -90.58 -31.58 13.99
CA ASN A 181 -90.67 -30.33 14.77
C ASN A 181 -89.73 -30.31 15.99
N SER A 182 -89.20 -31.45 16.42
CA SER A 182 -88.19 -31.50 17.49
C SER A 182 -86.84 -30.90 17.04
N LEU A 183 -86.60 -30.82 15.73
CA LEU A 183 -85.40 -30.26 15.12
C LEU A 183 -85.54 -28.74 14.91
N ASN A 184 -85.54 -27.98 16.01
CA ASN A 184 -85.70 -26.51 15.99
C ASN A 184 -84.40 -25.71 16.17
N PHE A 185 -83.26 -26.39 16.29
CA PHE A 185 -81.93 -25.79 16.45
C PHE A 185 -81.87 -24.66 17.50
N GLY A 186 -82.52 -24.86 18.66
CA GLY A 186 -82.54 -23.85 19.73
C GLY A 186 -83.33 -22.58 19.40
N GLY A 187 -84.21 -22.62 18.39
CA GLY A 187 -84.97 -21.48 17.88
C GLY A 187 -84.34 -20.81 16.65
N HIS A 188 -83.19 -21.28 16.18
CA HIS A 188 -82.42 -20.69 15.07
C HIS A 188 -82.50 -21.49 13.77
N GLY A 189 -83.47 -22.40 13.68
CA GLY A 189 -83.66 -23.26 12.53
C GLY A 189 -84.92 -24.11 12.65
N HIS A 190 -85.18 -24.92 11.63
CA HIS A 190 -86.29 -25.86 11.63
C HIS A 190 -86.07 -26.98 10.60
N ALA A 191 -86.87 -28.04 10.69
CA ALA A 191 -86.91 -29.10 9.69
C ALA A 191 -88.30 -29.21 9.05
N PHE A 192 -88.37 -29.72 7.82
CA PHE A 192 -89.62 -30.03 7.14
C PHE A 192 -89.42 -31.17 6.13
N ILE A 193 -90.51 -31.78 5.65
CA ILE A 193 -90.45 -32.84 4.62
C ILE A 193 -91.07 -32.30 3.33
N VAL A 194 -90.40 -32.58 2.21
CA VAL A 194 -90.80 -32.12 0.88
C VAL A 194 -90.69 -33.27 -0.13
N GLY A 195 -91.58 -33.30 -1.11
CA GLY A 195 -91.44 -34.17 -2.28
C GLY A 195 -90.35 -33.67 -3.23
N ALA A 196 -89.84 -34.55 -4.11
CA ALA A 196 -88.89 -34.19 -5.16
C ALA A 196 -89.42 -33.10 -6.12
N ASP A 197 -90.75 -33.00 -6.27
CA ASP A 197 -91.46 -31.98 -7.04
C ASP A 197 -91.55 -30.62 -6.32
N GLY A 198 -91.03 -30.52 -5.09
CA GLY A 198 -91.03 -29.32 -4.27
C GLY A 198 -92.32 -29.12 -3.47
N LYS A 199 -93.23 -30.09 -3.43
CA LYS A 199 -94.45 -30.00 -2.62
C LYS A 199 -94.14 -30.29 -1.15
N ILE A 200 -94.50 -29.37 -0.26
CA ILE A 200 -94.26 -29.49 1.19
C ILE A 200 -95.26 -30.49 1.78
N LEU A 201 -94.74 -31.54 2.42
CA LEU A 201 -95.53 -32.63 2.98
C LEU A 201 -95.78 -32.46 4.47
N ILE A 202 -94.77 -32.04 5.21
CA ILE A 202 -94.83 -31.74 6.65
C ILE A 202 -94.01 -30.49 6.88
N HIS A 203 -94.54 -29.53 7.63
CA HIS A 203 -93.85 -28.28 7.97
C HIS A 203 -94.28 -27.80 9.37
N PRO A 204 -93.38 -27.16 10.15
CA PRO A 204 -93.73 -26.59 11.45
C PRO A 204 -94.86 -25.55 11.38
N ASP A 205 -94.84 -24.72 10.33
CA ASP A 205 -95.99 -23.88 9.95
C ASP A 205 -96.97 -24.69 9.09
N SER A 206 -98.12 -25.03 9.69
CA SER A 206 -99.18 -25.80 9.03
C SER A 206 -99.79 -25.10 7.80
N LYS A 207 -99.62 -23.78 7.66
CA LYS A 207 -100.10 -23.02 6.49
C LYS A 207 -99.31 -23.31 5.21
N LEU A 208 -98.12 -23.91 5.35
CA LEU A 208 -97.23 -24.24 4.24
C LEU A 208 -97.38 -25.67 3.74
N VAL A 209 -98.07 -26.53 4.51
CA VAL A 209 -98.32 -27.92 4.12
C VAL A 209 -99.20 -27.96 2.86
N LEU A 210 -98.85 -28.85 1.92
CA LEU A 210 -99.40 -28.99 0.56
C LEU A 210 -99.07 -27.86 -0.44
N LYS A 211 -98.42 -26.78 -0.03
CA LYS A 211 -97.91 -25.76 -0.96
C LYS A 211 -96.61 -26.21 -1.62
N ASN A 212 -96.31 -25.65 -2.79
CA ASN A 212 -94.99 -25.84 -3.41
C ASN A 212 -93.97 -24.89 -2.77
N LEU A 213 -92.70 -25.28 -2.69
CA LEU A 213 -91.60 -24.46 -2.16
C LEU A 213 -91.52 -23.08 -2.83
N SER A 214 -91.81 -23.00 -4.12
CA SER A 214 -91.86 -21.73 -4.88
C SER A 214 -92.97 -20.79 -4.41
N GLU A 215 -94.08 -21.32 -3.91
CA GLU A 215 -95.20 -20.54 -3.34
C GLU A 215 -94.95 -20.19 -1.86
N ALA A 216 -94.35 -21.11 -1.11
CA ALA A 216 -94.02 -20.92 0.30
C ALA A 216 -92.89 -19.90 0.51
N TYR A 217 -91.93 -19.86 -0.42
CA TYR A 217 -90.73 -19.02 -0.35
C TYR A 217 -90.54 -18.21 -1.65
N PRO A 218 -91.37 -17.18 -1.90
CA PRO A 218 -91.38 -16.46 -3.18
C PRO A 218 -90.05 -15.77 -3.52
N ASN A 219 -89.26 -15.42 -2.50
CA ASN A 219 -87.96 -14.79 -2.64
C ASN A 219 -86.87 -15.74 -2.13
N GLY A 220 -86.35 -16.61 -3.00
CA GLY A 220 -85.22 -17.49 -2.69
C GLY A 220 -85.58 -18.95 -2.40
N ALA A 221 -86.70 -19.45 -2.93
CA ALA A 221 -87.09 -20.86 -2.80
C ALA A 221 -85.91 -21.82 -3.05
N PRO A 222 -85.58 -22.67 -2.07
CA PRO A 222 -84.45 -23.59 -2.20
C PRO A 222 -84.77 -24.68 -3.22
N LYS A 223 -83.81 -24.99 -4.09
CA LYS A 223 -83.92 -26.11 -5.03
C LYS A 223 -83.69 -27.41 -4.27
N VAL A 224 -84.65 -28.34 -4.33
CA VAL A 224 -84.54 -29.69 -3.74
C VAL A 224 -83.42 -30.44 -4.45
N SER A 225 -82.29 -30.59 -3.77
CA SER A 225 -81.15 -31.38 -4.23
C SER A 225 -80.30 -31.79 -3.03
N PRO A 226 -79.72 -33.00 -3.00
CA PRO A 226 -78.90 -33.45 -1.89
C PRO A 226 -77.78 -32.47 -1.51
N GLY A 227 -77.53 -32.35 -0.21
CA GLY A 227 -76.43 -31.57 0.36
C GLY A 227 -76.84 -30.18 0.86
N MET A 228 -75.91 -29.52 1.55
CA MET A 228 -76.11 -28.19 2.14
C MET A 228 -75.91 -27.09 1.09
N LYS A 229 -76.81 -26.11 1.09
CA LYS A 229 -76.70 -24.90 0.29
C LYS A 229 -76.89 -23.66 1.15
N GLU A 230 -76.22 -22.60 0.77
CA GLU A 230 -76.48 -21.26 1.28
C GLU A 230 -77.57 -20.63 0.42
N VAL A 231 -78.65 -20.24 1.07
CA VAL A 231 -79.77 -19.55 0.44
C VAL A 231 -80.12 -18.33 1.26
N GLU A 232 -80.72 -17.34 0.61
CA GLU A 232 -81.24 -16.17 1.29
C GLU A 232 -82.77 -16.25 1.21
N ILE A 233 -83.41 -16.42 2.36
CA ILE A 233 -84.86 -16.51 2.49
C ILE A 233 -85.28 -15.33 3.36
N ASP A 234 -86.15 -14.46 2.82
CA ASP A 234 -86.66 -13.27 3.50
C ASP A 234 -85.57 -12.34 4.09
N GLY A 235 -84.46 -12.18 3.35
CA GLY A 235 -83.32 -11.32 3.73
C GLY A 235 -82.39 -11.91 4.79
N LYS A 236 -82.62 -13.17 5.19
CA LYS A 236 -81.73 -13.91 6.11
C LYS A 236 -80.94 -14.95 5.34
N ARG A 237 -79.62 -14.98 5.55
CA ARG A 237 -78.76 -16.04 5.03
C ARG A 237 -78.91 -17.29 5.88
N GLN A 238 -79.27 -18.39 5.23
CA GLN A 238 -79.55 -19.66 5.87
C GLN A 238 -78.84 -20.79 5.15
N PHE A 239 -78.41 -21.78 5.92
CA PHE A 239 -78.03 -23.07 5.39
C PHE A 239 -79.28 -23.93 5.26
N VAL A 240 -79.52 -24.47 4.07
CA VAL A 240 -80.59 -25.43 3.80
C VAL A 240 -79.98 -26.71 3.26
N SER A 241 -80.21 -27.82 3.95
CA SER A 241 -79.74 -29.15 3.53
C SER A 241 -80.92 -30.06 3.24
N PHE A 242 -80.90 -30.74 2.10
CA PHE A 242 -81.88 -31.77 1.77
C PHE A 242 -81.23 -33.15 1.85
N THR A 243 -81.88 -34.08 2.55
CA THR A 243 -81.47 -35.48 2.63
C THR A 243 -82.60 -36.38 2.17
N HIS A 244 -82.30 -37.28 1.24
CA HIS A 244 -83.29 -38.20 0.64
C HIS A 244 -83.74 -39.27 1.64
N VAL A 245 -85.04 -39.52 1.72
CA VAL A 245 -85.62 -40.61 2.51
C VAL A 245 -85.66 -41.86 1.65
N ASN A 246 -84.80 -42.84 1.96
CA ASN A 246 -84.81 -44.12 1.25
C ASN A 246 -85.95 -45.03 1.75
N GLY A 247 -86.33 -46.03 0.94
CA GLY A 247 -87.26 -47.08 1.38
C GLY A 247 -88.75 -46.72 1.37
N VAL A 248 -89.14 -45.60 0.73
CA VAL A 248 -90.55 -45.23 0.51
C VAL A 248 -90.98 -45.65 -0.91
N PRO A 249 -91.75 -46.74 -1.09
CA PRO A 249 -92.15 -47.15 -2.43
C PRO A 249 -93.16 -46.17 -3.02
N SER A 250 -92.90 -45.72 -4.26
CA SER A 250 -93.75 -44.83 -5.05
C SER A 250 -93.79 -43.35 -4.62
N ALA A 251 -92.86 -42.89 -3.77
CA ALA A 251 -92.72 -41.47 -3.45
C ALA A 251 -91.26 -41.06 -3.14
N ASP A 252 -90.79 -39.95 -3.72
CA ASP A 252 -89.45 -39.41 -3.50
C ASP A 252 -89.50 -38.27 -2.48
N TRP A 253 -89.17 -38.57 -1.22
CA TRP A 253 -89.24 -37.61 -0.12
C TRP A 253 -87.85 -37.15 0.33
N TYR A 254 -87.75 -35.88 0.72
CA TYR A 254 -86.57 -35.28 1.31
C TYR A 254 -86.90 -34.67 2.66
N VAL A 255 -86.02 -34.84 3.64
CA VAL A 255 -85.98 -34.03 4.85
C VAL A 255 -85.14 -32.80 4.55
N ALA A 256 -85.74 -31.63 4.69
CA ALA A 256 -85.06 -30.35 4.62
C ALA A 256 -84.72 -29.87 6.04
N LEU A 257 -83.47 -29.51 6.27
CA LEU A 257 -83.00 -28.84 7.50
C LEU A 257 -82.61 -27.41 7.16
N VAL A 258 -83.09 -26.44 7.93
CA VAL A 258 -82.83 -25.01 7.77
C VAL A 258 -82.16 -24.48 9.03
N LEU A 259 -81.04 -23.75 8.89
CA LEU A 259 -80.28 -23.17 9.99
C LEU A 259 -79.79 -21.75 9.64
N ASP A 260 -79.93 -20.79 10.55
CA ASP A 260 -79.46 -19.41 10.35
C ASP A 260 -77.92 -19.31 10.33
N GLN A 261 -77.35 -18.64 9.32
CA GLN A 261 -75.89 -18.51 9.14
C GLN A 261 -75.23 -17.69 10.25
N GLU A 262 -75.91 -16.66 10.78
CA GLU A 262 -75.38 -15.83 11.88
C GLU A 262 -75.18 -16.65 13.16
N THR A 263 -76.12 -17.55 13.46
CA THR A 263 -76.00 -18.45 14.61
C THR A 263 -74.84 -19.42 14.40
N ALA A 264 -74.71 -19.99 13.21
CA ALA A 264 -73.61 -20.90 12.86
C ALA A 264 -72.23 -20.24 13.01
N PHE A 265 -72.12 -18.92 12.77
CA PHE A 265 -70.84 -18.18 12.87
C PHE A 265 -70.70 -17.28 14.11
N SER A 266 -71.66 -17.28 15.02
CA SER A 266 -71.68 -16.39 16.21
C SER A 266 -70.39 -16.45 17.03
N MET A 267 -69.82 -17.65 17.22
CA MET A 267 -68.56 -17.88 17.95
C MET A 267 -67.31 -17.20 17.32
N LEU A 268 -67.31 -16.88 16.03
CA LEU A 268 -66.18 -16.19 15.37
C LEU A 268 -66.07 -14.72 15.80
N SER A 269 -67.18 -14.08 16.13
CA SER A 269 -67.20 -12.65 16.45
C SER A 269 -66.52 -12.34 17.80
N GLU A 270 -66.67 -13.23 18.78
CA GLU A 270 -66.01 -13.15 20.09
C GLU A 270 -64.51 -13.44 19.98
N PHE A 271 -64.11 -14.41 19.15
CA PHE A 271 -62.71 -14.72 18.88
C PHE A 271 -61.97 -13.53 18.23
N ARG A 272 -62.60 -12.84 17.27
CA ARG A 272 -62.01 -11.66 16.62
C ARG A 272 -61.72 -10.52 17.60
N THR A 273 -62.65 -10.28 18.52
CA THR A 273 -62.54 -9.15 19.47
C THR A 273 -61.46 -9.40 20.52
N SER A 274 -61.36 -10.63 21.04
CA SER A 274 -60.31 -11.03 21.97
C SER A 274 -58.91 -11.01 21.33
N ALA A 275 -58.78 -11.41 20.06
CA ALA A 275 -57.51 -11.40 19.34
C ALA A 275 -56.94 -9.99 19.12
N ILE A 276 -57.79 -8.99 18.82
CA ILE A 276 -57.38 -7.59 18.64
C ILE A 276 -56.85 -6.97 19.95
N ILE A 277 -57.52 -7.24 21.07
CA ILE A 277 -57.08 -6.74 22.39
C ILE A 277 -55.72 -7.32 22.77
N ALA A 278 -55.53 -8.63 22.57
CA ALA A 278 -54.26 -9.30 22.84
C ALA A 278 -53.10 -8.72 22.00
N MET A 279 -53.35 -8.37 20.73
CA MET A 279 -52.35 -7.73 19.85
C MET A 279 -51.87 -6.39 20.39
N VAL A 280 -52.79 -5.52 20.82
CA VAL A 280 -52.44 -4.18 21.33
C VAL A 280 -51.58 -4.29 22.59
N ILE A 281 -51.93 -5.20 23.51
CA ILE A 281 -51.16 -5.44 24.73
C ILE A 281 -49.76 -5.97 24.40
N ALA A 282 -49.65 -6.94 23.49
CA ALA A 282 -48.37 -7.51 23.09
C ALA A 282 -47.42 -6.46 22.47
N VAL A 283 -47.93 -5.59 21.60
CA VAL A 283 -47.13 -4.51 20.98
C VAL A 283 -46.60 -3.53 22.03
N VAL A 284 -47.42 -3.12 23.00
CA VAL A 284 -47.00 -2.21 24.08
C VAL A 284 -45.90 -2.82 24.95
N ILE A 285 -46.04 -4.09 25.34
CA ILE A 285 -45.05 -4.81 26.15
C ILE A 285 -43.72 -4.94 25.39
N ILE A 286 -43.75 -5.28 24.10
CA ILE A 286 -42.55 -5.43 23.27
C ILE A 286 -41.80 -4.10 23.13
N ILE A 287 -42.52 -2.99 22.93
CA ILE A 287 -41.94 -1.64 22.87
C ILE A 287 -41.21 -1.30 24.19
N ALA A 288 -41.83 -1.59 25.34
CA ALA A 288 -41.24 -1.32 26.65
C ALA A 288 -39.98 -2.16 26.92
N LEU A 289 -40.03 -3.47 26.64
CA LEU A 289 -38.91 -4.39 26.84
C LEU A 289 -37.74 -4.08 25.91
N LEU A 290 -37.99 -3.80 24.63
CA LEU A 290 -36.95 -3.39 23.67
C LEU A 290 -36.34 -2.04 24.06
N GLY A 291 -37.13 -1.09 24.55
CA GLY A 291 -36.62 0.20 25.03
C GLY A 291 -35.66 0.06 26.20
N MET A 292 -36.01 -0.76 27.19
CA MET A 292 -35.14 -1.07 28.33
C MET A 292 -33.85 -1.78 27.87
N LEU A 293 -33.97 -2.80 27.02
CA LEU A 293 -32.83 -3.57 26.51
C LEU A 293 -31.84 -2.69 25.71
N ILE A 294 -32.34 -1.85 24.81
CA ILE A 294 -31.48 -0.94 24.02
C ILE A 294 -30.77 0.08 24.91
N SER A 295 -31.42 0.56 25.97
CA SER A 295 -30.80 1.51 26.90
C SER A 295 -29.64 0.90 27.70
N LEU A 296 -29.72 -0.38 28.05
CA LEU A 296 -28.68 -1.12 28.75
C LEU A 296 -27.49 -1.45 27.82
N LEU A 297 -27.77 -1.91 26.60
CA LEU A 297 -26.74 -2.32 25.63
C LEU A 297 -25.96 -1.14 25.03
N MET A 298 -26.54 0.07 25.01
CA MET A 298 -25.89 1.26 24.42
C MET A 298 -25.11 2.10 25.43
N GLN A 299 -25.13 1.77 26.73
CA GLN A 299 -24.41 2.51 27.77
C GLN A 299 -22.88 2.50 27.57
N PRO A 300 -22.23 1.36 27.19
CA PRO A 300 -20.79 1.31 26.91
C PRO A 300 -20.35 2.18 25.73
N LEU A 301 -21.22 2.35 24.73
CA LEU A 301 -20.95 3.17 23.54
C LEU A 301 -20.87 4.67 23.89
N LEU A 302 -21.62 5.12 24.90
CA LEU A 302 -21.60 6.50 25.38
C LEU A 302 -20.37 6.81 26.25
N THR A 303 -19.84 5.83 26.99
CA THR A 303 -18.58 5.97 27.71
C THR A 303 -17.38 5.98 26.76
N MET A 304 -17.39 5.15 25.71
CA MET A 304 -16.42 5.23 24.61
C MET A 304 -16.45 6.56 23.87
N GLY A 305 -17.64 7.06 23.53
CA GLY A 305 -17.78 8.36 22.87
C GLY A 305 -17.22 9.51 23.71
N ARG A 306 -17.42 9.49 25.04
CA ARG A 306 -16.81 10.46 25.96
C ARG A 306 -15.30 10.32 26.07
N ALA A 307 -14.76 9.11 26.12
CA ALA A 307 -13.31 8.91 26.14
C ALA A 307 -12.63 9.34 24.82
N MET A 308 -13.26 9.11 23.67
CA MET A 308 -12.78 9.64 22.40
C MET A 308 -12.83 11.17 22.35
N HIS A 309 -13.89 11.78 22.89
CA HIS A 309 -14.02 13.23 22.98
C HIS A 309 -12.97 13.83 23.93
N ASP A 310 -12.71 13.22 25.09
CA ASP A 310 -11.64 13.62 26.01
C ASP A 310 -10.23 13.53 25.38
N ILE A 311 -9.96 12.57 24.48
CA ILE A 311 -8.68 12.48 23.77
C ILE A 311 -8.61 13.48 22.60
N ALA A 312 -9.74 13.77 21.96
CA ALA A 312 -9.81 14.67 20.80
C ALA A 312 -9.90 16.16 21.15
N GLU A 313 -10.52 16.51 22.28
CA GLU A 313 -10.68 17.90 22.76
C GLU A 313 -9.94 18.19 24.08
N GLY A 314 -9.64 17.17 24.90
CA GLY A 314 -8.77 17.34 26.07
C GLY A 314 -7.30 17.39 25.68
N GLU A 315 -6.43 17.75 26.61
CA GLU A 315 -4.98 18.03 26.46
C GLU A 315 -4.11 16.85 25.96
N GLY A 316 -4.62 15.97 25.09
CA GLY A 316 -3.86 14.87 24.49
C GLY A 316 -3.35 13.86 25.50
N ASP A 317 -4.13 13.54 26.55
CA ASP A 317 -3.72 12.59 27.59
C ASP A 317 -3.77 11.14 27.10
N LEU A 318 -2.65 10.70 26.53
CA LEU A 318 -2.43 9.37 25.99
C LEU A 318 -2.11 8.34 27.09
N THR A 319 -2.13 8.71 28.37
CA THR A 319 -1.98 7.76 29.49
C THR A 319 -3.30 7.08 29.86
N LYS A 320 -4.44 7.66 29.46
CA LYS A 320 -5.76 7.10 29.76
C LYS A 320 -6.03 5.82 28.96
N ARG A 321 -6.71 4.86 29.58
CA ARG A 321 -7.16 3.61 28.96
C ARG A 321 -8.63 3.38 29.30
N LEU A 322 -9.37 2.81 28.36
CA LEU A 322 -10.73 2.34 28.61
C LEU A 322 -10.69 1.08 29.49
N THR A 323 -11.48 1.06 30.57
CA THR A 323 -11.69 -0.13 31.39
C THR A 323 -12.64 -1.10 30.69
N ILE A 324 -12.14 -2.29 30.38
CA ILE A 324 -12.90 -3.33 29.66
C ILE A 324 -13.63 -4.20 30.67
N HIS A 325 -14.96 -4.17 30.62
CA HIS A 325 -15.82 -4.90 31.56
C HIS A 325 -16.47 -6.17 30.95
N GLY A 326 -16.31 -6.41 29.64
CA GLY A 326 -16.95 -7.53 28.92
C GLY A 326 -16.12 -8.07 27.75
N HIS A 327 -16.47 -9.27 27.27
CA HIS A 327 -15.82 -9.97 26.13
C HIS A 327 -16.67 -9.93 24.84
N ASP A 328 -17.61 -8.99 24.76
CA ASP A 328 -18.50 -8.79 23.62
C ASP A 328 -17.88 -7.84 22.58
N GLU A 329 -18.66 -7.46 21.57
CA GLU A 329 -18.25 -6.56 20.49
C GLU A 329 -17.75 -5.20 21.01
N PHE A 330 -18.26 -4.74 22.16
CA PHE A 330 -17.82 -3.49 22.80
C PHE A 330 -16.52 -3.68 23.58
N GLY A 331 -16.32 -4.85 24.20
CA GLY A 331 -15.04 -5.25 24.77
C GLY A 331 -13.92 -5.32 23.73
N ALA A 332 -14.19 -5.94 22.58
CA ALA A 332 -13.25 -6.03 21.45
C ALA A 332 -12.92 -4.65 20.85
N LEU A 333 -13.90 -3.76 20.76
CA LEU A 333 -13.71 -2.38 20.33
C LEU A 333 -12.87 -1.59 21.35
N GLY A 334 -13.04 -1.84 22.66
CA GLY A 334 -12.27 -1.19 23.73
C GLY A 334 -10.80 -1.61 23.72
N LEU A 335 -10.55 -2.90 23.45
CA LEU A 335 -9.22 -3.45 23.23
C LEU A 335 -8.54 -2.82 22.01
N SER A 336 -9.28 -2.69 20.90
CA SER A 336 -8.77 -2.09 19.67
C SER A 336 -8.45 -0.60 19.85
N PHE A 337 -9.30 0.13 20.59
CA PHE A 337 -9.05 1.51 20.97
C PHE A 337 -7.82 1.67 21.86
N ASN A 338 -7.69 0.87 22.93
CA ASN A 338 -6.52 0.91 23.80
C ASN A 338 -5.23 0.59 23.01
N ARG A 339 -5.28 -0.35 22.06
CA ARG A 339 -4.13 -0.66 21.17
C ARG A 339 -3.79 0.50 20.23
N PHE A 340 -4.80 1.21 19.72
CA PHE A 340 -4.59 2.41 18.92
C PHE A 340 -3.92 3.52 19.75
N VAL A 341 -4.45 3.81 20.95
CA VAL A 341 -3.86 4.80 21.88
C VAL A 341 -2.44 4.41 22.28
N GLU A 342 -2.17 3.14 22.58
CA GLU A 342 -0.82 2.64 22.88
C GLU A 342 0.14 2.89 21.72
N ARG A 343 -0.27 2.62 20.48
CA ARG A 343 0.56 2.83 19.31
C ARG A 343 0.85 4.30 19.05
N ILE A 344 -0.11 5.19 19.27
CA ILE A 344 0.11 6.65 19.20
C ILE A 344 1.04 7.10 20.32
N HIS A 345 0.82 6.65 21.55
CA HIS A 345 1.68 6.92 22.71
C HIS A 345 3.15 6.54 22.43
N THR A 346 3.40 5.31 21.99
CA THR A 346 4.77 4.87 21.61
C THR A 346 5.34 5.71 20.47
N SER A 347 4.54 6.03 19.44
CA SER A 347 5.00 6.86 18.32
C SER A 347 5.39 8.27 18.76
N ILE A 348 4.63 8.89 19.68
CA ILE A 348 4.95 10.21 20.23
C ILE A 348 6.23 10.17 21.08
N ILE A 349 6.46 9.10 21.86
CA ILE A 349 7.73 8.88 22.57
C ILE A 349 8.91 8.75 21.60
N GLU A 350 8.76 7.96 20.53
CA GLU A 350 9.79 7.82 19.50
C GLU A 350 10.09 9.14 18.79
N VAL A 351 9.07 9.93 18.42
CA VAL A 351 9.24 11.26 17.82
C VAL A 351 9.95 12.21 18.80
N SER A 352 9.60 12.19 20.09
CA SER A 352 10.28 12.98 21.13
C SER A 352 11.76 12.62 21.22
N SER A 353 12.07 11.33 21.26
CA SER A 353 13.45 10.81 21.32
C SER A 353 14.25 11.18 20.07
N ALA A 354 13.70 10.94 18.88
CA ALA A 354 14.31 11.28 17.60
C ALA A 354 14.57 12.79 17.48
N THR A 355 13.62 13.62 17.92
CA THR A 355 13.79 15.08 17.96
C THR A 355 14.93 15.49 18.88
N GLY A 356 15.08 14.84 20.03
CA GLY A 356 16.22 15.05 20.94
C GLY A 356 17.56 14.69 20.30
N GLN A 357 17.62 13.56 19.59
CA GLN A 357 18.82 13.12 18.87
C GLN A 357 19.19 14.06 17.71
N VAL A 358 18.20 14.52 16.93
CA VAL A 358 18.42 15.50 15.84
C VAL A 358 19.01 16.79 16.41
N ASN A 359 18.48 17.28 17.52
CA ASN A 359 19.01 18.47 18.19
C ASN A 359 20.46 18.28 18.67
N GLU A 360 20.79 17.12 19.25
CA GLU A 360 22.15 16.82 19.67
C GLU A 360 23.12 16.75 18.49
N VAL A 361 22.73 16.11 17.39
CA VAL A 361 23.52 16.04 16.15
C VAL A 361 23.72 17.44 15.56
N ALA A 362 22.68 18.27 15.50
CA ALA A 362 22.78 19.64 15.03
C ALA A 362 23.79 20.45 15.86
N LEU A 363 23.77 20.34 17.19
CA LEU A 363 24.74 20.98 18.07
C LEU A 363 26.18 20.50 17.82
N ARG A 364 26.38 19.20 17.58
CA ARG A 364 27.71 18.66 17.20
C ARG A 364 28.18 19.21 15.86
N VAL A 365 27.29 19.33 14.87
CA VAL A 365 27.61 19.93 13.56
C VAL A 365 27.95 21.42 13.71
N VAL A 366 27.24 22.16 14.55
CA VAL A 366 27.58 23.57 14.85
C VAL A 366 28.99 23.68 15.46
N ALA A 367 29.30 22.87 16.46
CA ALA A 367 30.62 22.86 17.08
C ALA A 367 31.74 22.50 16.07
N ALA A 368 31.51 21.47 15.24
CA ALA A 368 32.44 21.07 14.19
C ALA A 368 32.62 22.15 13.11
N SER A 369 31.53 22.83 12.74
CA SER A 369 31.56 23.91 11.74
C SER A 369 32.32 25.14 12.26
N ASN A 370 32.11 25.53 13.53
CA ASN A 370 32.86 26.60 14.17
C ASN A 370 34.37 26.28 14.27
N SER A 371 34.71 25.04 14.64
CA SER A 371 36.10 24.57 14.64
C SER A 371 36.71 24.62 13.24
N SER A 372 35.94 24.23 12.21
CA SER A 372 36.38 24.30 10.81
C SER A 372 36.55 25.73 10.32
N MET A 373 35.70 26.67 10.76
CA MET A 373 35.87 28.10 10.50
C MET A 373 37.19 28.61 11.09
N PHE A 374 37.48 28.28 12.35
CA PHE A 374 38.75 28.65 12.98
C PHE A 374 39.97 28.06 12.26
N ASN A 375 39.86 26.82 11.77
CA ASN A 375 40.91 26.20 10.96
C ASN A 375 41.06 26.90 9.60
N SER A 376 39.97 27.35 8.99
CA SER A 376 39.98 28.10 7.72
C SER A 376 40.65 29.47 7.90
N ASP A 377 40.43 30.16 9.01
CA ASP A 377 41.13 31.40 9.36
C ASP A 377 42.64 31.17 9.53
N GLN A 378 43.03 30.10 10.24
CA GLN A 378 44.43 29.71 10.34
C GLN A 378 45.04 29.36 8.98
N GLN A 379 44.29 28.66 8.12
CA GLN A 379 44.72 28.32 6.78
C GLN A 379 44.91 29.56 5.90
N ALA A 380 44.03 30.56 6.00
CA ALA A 380 44.19 31.83 5.32
C ALA A 380 45.49 32.55 5.74
N SER A 381 45.74 32.62 7.05
CA SER A 381 46.97 33.23 7.60
C SER A 381 48.25 32.51 7.15
N ARG A 382 48.24 31.17 7.17
CA ARG A 382 49.36 30.36 6.66
C ARG A 382 49.55 30.56 5.17
N THR A 383 48.47 30.55 4.39
CA THR A 383 48.52 30.75 2.93
C THR A 383 49.08 32.13 2.60
N SER A 384 48.70 33.18 3.33
CA SER A 384 49.28 34.52 3.20
C SER A 384 50.78 34.53 3.53
N SER A 385 51.22 33.76 4.50
CA SER A 385 52.64 33.63 4.86
C SER A 385 53.44 32.91 3.76
N VAL A 386 52.87 31.85 3.18
CA VAL A 386 53.47 31.15 2.03
C VAL A 386 53.52 32.08 0.82
N ALA A 387 52.47 32.86 0.56
CA ALA A 387 52.44 33.84 -0.53
C ALA A 387 53.58 34.86 -0.40
N ALA A 388 53.82 35.37 0.82
CA ALA A 388 54.93 36.27 1.09
C ALA A 388 56.29 35.60 0.84
N ALA A 389 56.48 34.36 1.30
CA ALA A 389 57.71 33.60 1.09
C ALA A 389 57.97 33.30 -0.39
N ILE A 390 56.94 33.00 -1.18
CA ILE A 390 57.04 32.74 -2.63
C ILE A 390 57.41 34.02 -3.38
N ASN A 391 56.86 35.17 -3.02
CA ASN A 391 57.30 36.46 -3.57
C ASN A 391 58.77 36.75 -3.25
N GLN A 392 59.21 36.46 -2.02
CA GLN A 392 60.62 36.59 -1.65
C GLN A 392 61.52 35.62 -2.43
N LEU A 393 61.07 34.38 -2.65
CA LEU A 393 61.79 33.39 -3.46
C LEU A 393 61.89 33.84 -4.93
N GLY A 394 60.83 34.41 -5.51
CA GLY A 394 60.86 34.97 -6.85
C GLY A 394 61.88 36.11 -7.00
N ALA A 395 61.92 37.02 -6.02
CA ALA A 395 62.92 38.09 -5.99
C ALA A 395 64.35 37.55 -5.86
N ALA A 396 64.56 36.55 -4.98
CA ALA A 396 65.87 35.92 -4.79
C ALA A 396 66.33 35.16 -6.04
N ALA A 397 65.42 34.45 -6.73
CA ALA A 397 65.72 33.80 -8.00
C ALA A 397 66.16 34.83 -9.05
N GLN A 398 65.41 35.93 -9.20
CA GLN A 398 65.80 36.99 -10.13
C GLN A 398 67.20 37.56 -9.82
N GLU A 399 67.52 37.76 -8.53
CA GLU A 399 68.83 38.22 -8.09
C GLU A 399 69.94 37.20 -8.40
N ILE A 400 69.70 35.91 -8.19
CA ILE A 400 70.65 34.83 -8.52
C ILE A 400 70.91 34.78 -10.03
N ALA A 401 69.88 34.88 -10.87
CA ALA A 401 70.03 34.91 -12.32
C ALA A 401 70.87 36.10 -12.77
N GLN A 402 70.62 37.28 -12.18
CA GLN A 402 71.39 38.49 -12.47
C GLN A 402 72.86 38.36 -12.02
N ASN A 403 73.10 37.79 -10.85
CA ASN A 403 74.45 37.53 -10.35
C ASN A 403 75.20 36.50 -11.20
N ALA A 404 74.52 35.45 -11.69
CA ALA A 404 75.10 34.48 -12.60
C ALA A 404 75.50 35.13 -13.94
N ALA A 405 74.65 36.01 -14.49
CA ALA A 405 74.96 36.76 -15.70
C ALA A 405 76.16 37.71 -15.50
N LEU A 406 76.22 38.43 -14.37
CA LEU A 406 77.37 39.28 -14.02
C LEU A 406 78.66 38.45 -13.84
N ALA A 407 78.57 37.29 -13.21
CA ALA A 407 79.71 36.40 -13.03
C ALA A 407 80.20 35.82 -14.36
N SER A 408 79.30 35.49 -15.29
CA SER A 408 79.67 35.09 -16.67
C SER A 408 80.40 36.22 -17.40
N GLN A 409 79.91 37.46 -17.29
CA GLN A 409 80.60 38.63 -17.86
C GLN A 409 82.01 38.80 -17.28
N HIS A 410 82.16 38.74 -15.94
CA HIS A 410 83.46 38.83 -15.29
C HIS A 410 84.41 37.69 -15.66
N SER A 411 83.90 36.47 -15.84
CA SER A 411 84.67 35.35 -16.37
C SER A 411 85.14 35.63 -17.79
N SER A 412 84.28 36.17 -18.66
CA SER A 412 84.67 36.56 -20.02
C SER A 412 85.78 37.61 -20.04
N ASP A 413 85.66 38.66 -19.22
CA ASP A 413 86.67 39.71 -19.09
C ASP A 413 88.00 39.15 -18.55
N ALA A 414 87.95 38.30 -17.52
CA ALA A 414 89.13 37.66 -16.93
C ALA A 414 89.83 36.72 -17.93
N ARG A 415 89.06 36.02 -18.77
CA ARG A 415 89.58 35.21 -19.86
C ARG A 415 90.33 36.07 -20.88
N SER A 416 89.75 37.19 -21.31
CA SER A 416 90.42 38.12 -22.24
C SER A 416 91.74 38.64 -21.66
N LEU A 417 91.77 38.99 -20.37
CA LEU A 417 93.00 39.43 -19.70
C LEU A 417 94.07 38.34 -19.61
N ALA A 418 93.67 37.08 -19.39
CA ALA A 418 94.59 35.95 -19.38
C ALA A 418 95.14 35.64 -20.78
N GLU A 419 94.31 35.72 -21.82
CA GLU A 419 94.72 35.58 -23.22
C GLU A 419 95.67 36.71 -23.65
N ASP A 420 95.42 37.95 -23.25
CA ASP A 420 96.34 39.08 -23.47
C ASP A 420 97.66 38.88 -22.72
N GLY A 421 97.59 38.40 -21.46
CA GLY A 421 98.77 38.04 -20.67
C GLY A 421 99.62 36.97 -21.34
N GLN A 422 98.98 35.95 -21.94
CA GLN A 422 99.67 34.91 -22.70
C GLN A 422 100.42 35.51 -23.89
N GLN A 423 99.80 36.42 -24.65
CA GLN A 423 100.46 37.08 -25.78
C GLN A 423 101.69 37.90 -25.35
N VAL A 424 101.65 38.53 -24.17
CA VAL A 424 102.80 39.27 -23.61
C VAL A 424 103.94 38.31 -23.22
N VAL A 425 103.61 37.15 -22.64
CA VAL A 425 104.59 36.09 -22.34
C VAL A 425 105.24 35.57 -23.61
N ASP A 426 104.46 35.29 -24.66
CA ASP A 426 104.97 34.81 -25.95
C ASP A 426 105.93 35.83 -26.60
N LYS A 427 105.58 37.13 -26.55
CA LYS A 427 106.47 38.22 -26.97
C LYS A 427 107.76 38.28 -26.15
N THR A 428 107.68 38.01 -24.85
CA THR A 428 108.86 37.99 -23.96
C THR A 428 109.79 36.82 -24.29
N ILE A 429 109.23 35.64 -24.58
CA ILE A 429 110.00 34.47 -25.03
C ILE A 429 110.74 34.81 -26.34
N ALA A 430 110.04 35.39 -27.32
CA ALA A 430 110.66 35.79 -28.58
C ALA A 430 111.79 36.83 -28.38
N ALA A 431 111.58 37.83 -27.51
CA ALA A 431 112.59 38.83 -27.20
C ALA A 431 113.83 38.24 -26.51
N MET A 432 113.65 37.28 -25.59
CA MET A 432 114.74 36.58 -24.92
C MET A 432 115.53 35.67 -25.87
N GLN A 433 114.85 35.01 -26.81
CA GLN A 433 115.51 34.23 -27.87
C GLN A 433 116.37 35.13 -28.76
N GLN A 434 115.86 36.30 -29.15
CA GLN A 434 116.64 37.31 -29.89
C GLN A 434 117.82 37.84 -29.09
N LEU A 435 117.65 38.06 -27.78
CA LEU A 435 118.73 38.49 -26.89
C LEU A 435 119.83 37.42 -26.80
N SER A 436 119.46 36.15 -26.62
CA SER A 436 120.40 35.04 -26.58
C SER A 436 121.22 34.93 -27.88
N ALA A 437 120.57 35.08 -29.04
CA ALA A 437 121.25 35.13 -30.34
C ALA A 437 122.25 36.30 -30.43
N LYS A 438 121.85 37.51 -30.01
CA LYS A 438 122.75 38.67 -29.98
C LYS A 438 123.94 38.49 -29.03
N ILE A 439 123.74 37.86 -27.88
CA ILE A 439 124.83 37.54 -26.94
C ILE A 439 125.79 36.52 -27.56
N SER A 440 125.29 35.54 -28.29
CA SER A 440 126.11 34.56 -29.02
C SER A 440 126.97 35.23 -30.10
N ASP A 441 126.37 36.11 -30.93
CA ASP A 441 127.11 36.93 -31.90
C ASP A 441 128.15 37.83 -31.22
N SER A 442 127.73 38.44 -30.10
CA SER A 442 128.53 39.08 -29.07
C SER A 442 129.85 38.37 -28.76
N CYS A 443 129.69 37.14 -28.29
CA CYS A 443 130.75 36.26 -27.84
C CYS A 443 131.75 35.99 -28.98
N GLY A 444 131.26 35.65 -30.18
CA GLY A 444 132.12 35.39 -31.35
C GLY A 444 132.97 36.60 -31.77
N ASN A 445 132.44 37.82 -31.67
CA ASN A 445 133.20 39.04 -31.93
C ASN A 445 134.31 39.27 -30.90
N ILE A 446 134.06 39.00 -29.61
CA ILE A 446 135.06 39.15 -28.55
C ILE A 446 136.13 38.05 -28.64
N GLU A 447 135.75 36.81 -28.98
CA GLU A 447 136.71 35.73 -29.24
C GLU A 447 137.65 36.09 -30.40
N THR A 448 137.10 36.68 -31.46
CA THR A 448 137.90 37.20 -32.59
C THR A 448 138.84 38.32 -32.14
N LEU A 449 138.37 39.26 -31.32
CA LEU A 449 139.21 40.31 -30.73
C LEU A 449 140.34 39.73 -29.87
N ASN A 450 140.03 38.73 -29.03
CA ASN A 450 141.02 38.04 -28.21
C ASN A 450 142.09 37.35 -29.08
N SER A 451 141.68 36.68 -30.17
CA SER A 451 142.59 36.07 -31.14
C SER A 451 143.50 37.10 -31.82
N ASN A 452 142.94 38.23 -32.28
CA ASN A 452 143.71 39.33 -32.86
C ASN A 452 144.72 39.93 -31.86
N THR A 453 144.32 40.05 -30.60
CA THR A 453 145.17 40.56 -29.51
C THR A 453 146.34 39.60 -29.23
N VAL A 454 146.12 38.28 -29.29
CA VAL A 454 147.20 37.28 -29.22
C VAL A 454 148.19 37.43 -30.38
N ASN A 455 147.69 37.62 -31.61
CA ASN A 455 148.54 37.84 -32.78
C ASN A 455 149.37 39.13 -32.65
N ILE A 456 148.79 40.22 -32.13
CA ILE A 456 149.53 41.46 -31.87
C ILE A 456 150.62 41.25 -30.81
N GLY A 457 150.34 40.50 -29.74
CA GLY A 457 151.35 40.14 -28.73
C GLY A 457 152.56 39.41 -29.33
N GLN A 458 152.33 38.46 -30.25
CA GLN A 458 153.41 37.78 -30.98
C GLN A 458 154.24 38.75 -31.83
N ILE A 459 153.59 39.71 -32.50
CA ILE A 459 154.29 40.75 -33.27
C ILE A 459 155.14 41.63 -32.35
N LEU A 460 154.64 42.00 -31.17
CA LEU A 460 155.38 42.81 -30.19
C LEU A 460 156.59 42.08 -29.62
N GLU A 461 156.52 40.76 -29.43
CA GLU A 461 157.66 39.94 -29.03
C GLU A 461 158.77 39.97 -30.10
N VAL A 462 158.40 39.88 -31.38
CA VAL A 462 159.33 40.04 -32.50
C VAL A 462 159.94 41.45 -32.55
N ILE A 463 159.13 42.50 -32.37
CA ILE A 463 159.63 43.90 -32.33
C ILE A 463 160.59 44.09 -31.16
N THR A 464 160.27 43.56 -29.98
CA THR A 464 161.13 43.62 -28.80
C THR A 464 162.47 42.91 -29.06
N SER A 465 162.43 41.73 -29.69
CA SER A 465 163.61 40.99 -30.10
C SER A 465 164.48 41.76 -31.09
N ILE A 466 163.88 42.35 -32.14
CA ILE A 466 164.58 43.20 -33.12
C ILE A 466 165.18 44.43 -32.43
N SER A 467 164.45 45.06 -31.51
CA SER A 467 164.93 46.23 -30.78
C SER A 467 166.11 45.90 -29.89
N GLN A 468 166.09 44.76 -29.19
CA GLN A 468 167.22 44.26 -28.41
C GLN A 468 168.43 43.94 -29.28
N GLN A 469 168.23 43.30 -30.43
CA GLN A 469 169.29 43.06 -31.41
C GLN A 469 169.87 44.38 -31.93
N THR A 470 169.02 45.35 -32.25
CA THR A 470 169.42 46.68 -32.73
C THR A 470 170.20 47.45 -31.66
N ASN A 471 169.79 47.37 -30.40
CA ASN A 471 170.50 47.95 -29.26
C ASN A 471 171.90 47.33 -29.07
N LEU A 472 172.02 46.00 -29.22
CA LEU A 472 173.30 45.28 -29.19
C LEU A 472 174.21 45.63 -30.37
N LEU A 473 173.67 45.70 -31.59
CA LEU A 473 174.37 46.15 -32.79
C LEU A 473 174.88 47.58 -32.64
N ALA A 474 174.03 48.48 -32.13
CA ALA A 474 174.37 49.87 -31.87
C ALA A 474 175.44 50.02 -30.78
N LEU A 475 175.37 49.21 -29.72
CA LEU A 475 176.39 49.17 -28.68
C LEU A 475 177.76 48.71 -29.24
N ASN A 476 177.76 47.65 -30.05
CA ASN A 476 178.98 47.18 -30.72
C ASN A 476 179.56 48.25 -31.67
N ALA A 477 178.70 48.96 -32.40
CA ALA A 477 179.12 50.06 -33.27
C ALA A 477 179.67 51.27 -32.48
N ALA A 478 179.07 51.62 -31.33
CA ALA A 478 179.56 52.67 -30.44
C ALA A 478 180.93 52.32 -29.82
N ILE A 479 181.14 51.06 -29.44
CA ILE A 479 182.43 50.55 -28.95
C ILE A 479 183.50 50.67 -30.04
N GLU A 480 183.20 50.25 -31.28
CA GLU A 480 184.18 50.31 -32.37
C GLU A 480 184.46 51.76 -32.82
N ALA A 481 183.45 52.64 -32.77
CA ALA A 481 183.61 54.07 -33.03
C ALA A 481 184.48 54.76 -31.96
N ALA A 482 184.36 54.39 -30.68
CA ALA A 482 185.26 54.86 -29.62
C ALA A 482 186.71 54.36 -29.82
N ARG A 483 186.87 53.15 -30.39
CA ARG A 483 188.16 52.54 -30.71
C ARG A 483 188.90 53.24 -31.86
N ALA A 484 188.17 53.84 -32.80
CA ALA A 484 188.71 54.60 -33.94
C ALA A 484 189.14 56.05 -33.60
N GLY A 485 188.99 56.50 -32.35
CA GLY A 485 189.43 57.82 -31.87
C GLY A 485 188.75 59.00 -32.58
N GLU A 486 189.51 60.06 -32.92
CA GLU A 486 188.99 61.28 -33.56
C GLU A 486 188.25 61.01 -34.88
N ALA A 487 188.63 59.98 -35.64
CA ALA A 487 187.98 59.61 -36.91
C ALA A 487 186.58 58.97 -36.73
N GLY A 488 186.31 58.37 -35.57
CA GLY A 488 185.06 57.66 -35.27
C GLY A 488 183.95 58.53 -34.64
N ARG A 489 184.23 59.81 -34.35
CA ARG A 489 183.37 60.66 -33.53
C ARG A 489 181.96 60.86 -34.11
N GLY A 490 181.85 61.03 -35.44
CA GLY A 490 180.55 61.13 -36.12
C GLY A 490 179.76 59.82 -36.08
N PHE A 491 180.43 58.68 -36.20
CA PHE A 491 179.82 57.35 -36.12
C PHE A 491 179.36 57.01 -34.70
N ALA A 492 180.12 57.41 -33.67
CA ALA A 492 179.74 57.20 -32.27
C ALA A 492 178.41 57.90 -31.93
N VAL A 493 178.22 59.14 -32.40
CA VAL A 493 176.97 59.89 -32.19
C VAL A 493 175.78 59.20 -32.86
N VAL A 494 175.94 58.70 -34.09
CA VAL A 494 174.88 57.95 -34.78
C VAL A 494 174.59 56.63 -34.08
N ALA A 495 175.63 55.91 -33.61
CA ALA A 495 175.46 54.66 -32.88
C ALA A 495 174.73 54.86 -31.54
N ASP A 496 175.05 55.92 -30.78
CA ASP A 496 174.32 56.26 -29.55
C ASP A 496 172.87 56.67 -29.83
N GLU A 497 172.61 57.38 -30.93
CA GLU A 497 171.24 57.75 -31.33
C GLU A 497 170.42 56.51 -31.74
N VAL A 498 171.01 55.57 -32.49
CA VAL A 498 170.38 54.28 -32.83
C VAL A 498 170.14 53.44 -31.57
N ARG A 499 171.08 53.44 -30.62
CA ARG A 499 170.93 52.75 -29.33
C ARG A 499 169.77 53.33 -28.53
N ASN A 500 169.68 54.65 -28.44
CA ASN A 500 168.58 55.35 -27.77
C ASN A 500 167.24 55.08 -28.47
N LEU A 501 167.21 55.08 -29.81
CA LEU A 501 166.02 54.73 -30.58
C LEU A 501 165.57 53.28 -30.35
N ALA A 502 166.51 52.34 -30.27
CA ALA A 502 166.25 50.94 -29.93
C ALA A 502 165.76 50.78 -28.49
N HIS A 503 166.31 51.52 -27.52
CA HIS A 503 165.79 51.53 -26.15
C HIS A 503 164.35 52.08 -26.10
N ARG A 504 164.08 53.21 -26.75
CA ARG A 504 162.73 53.80 -26.83
C ARG A 504 161.73 52.89 -27.54
N THR A 505 162.16 52.16 -28.57
CA THR A 505 161.32 51.19 -29.28
C THR A 505 161.00 49.99 -28.40
N GLN A 506 161.97 49.52 -27.59
CA GLN A 506 161.76 48.45 -26.62
C GLN A 506 160.80 48.88 -25.50
N ASP A 507 160.98 50.07 -24.93
CA ASP A 507 160.08 50.62 -23.91
C ASP A 507 158.65 50.78 -24.44
N SER A 508 158.52 51.27 -25.68
CA SER A 508 157.20 51.42 -26.33
C SER A 508 156.56 50.06 -26.61
N ALA A 509 157.33 49.08 -27.11
CA ALA A 509 156.83 47.72 -27.34
C ALA A 509 156.37 47.07 -26.03
N GLN A 510 157.10 47.27 -24.93
CA GLN A 510 156.71 46.80 -23.60
C GLN A 510 155.42 47.46 -23.09
N GLN A 511 155.25 48.77 -23.29
CA GLN A 511 154.00 49.47 -22.96
C GLN A 511 152.81 48.94 -23.77
N VAL A 512 152.98 48.69 -25.07
CA VAL A 512 151.93 48.09 -25.89
C VAL A 512 151.66 46.65 -25.47
N GLN A 513 152.69 45.88 -25.10
CA GLN A 513 152.54 44.51 -24.60
C GLN A 513 151.67 44.48 -23.33
N THR A 514 151.91 45.39 -22.37
CA THR A 514 151.05 45.52 -21.18
C THR A 514 149.61 45.87 -21.54
N MET A 515 149.37 46.81 -22.47
CA MET A 515 148.00 47.12 -22.94
C MET A 515 147.32 45.91 -23.61
N ILE A 516 148.08 45.10 -24.35
CA ILE A 516 147.60 43.87 -25.01
C ILE A 516 147.24 42.81 -23.96
N GLU A 517 148.04 42.64 -22.92
CA GLU A 517 147.73 41.74 -21.80
C GLU A 517 146.45 42.18 -21.06
N GLU A 518 146.30 43.48 -20.78
CA GLU A 518 145.07 44.05 -20.21
C GLU A 518 143.85 43.80 -21.12
N LEU A 519 144.00 43.98 -22.44
CA LEU A 519 142.95 43.68 -23.42
C LEU A 519 142.58 42.19 -23.44
N GLN A 520 143.54 41.27 -23.33
CA GLN A 520 143.27 39.82 -23.24
C GLN A 520 142.50 39.46 -21.96
N VAL A 521 142.91 40.02 -20.82
CA VAL A 521 142.20 39.83 -19.55
C VAL A 521 140.77 40.37 -19.65
N GLY A 522 140.61 41.58 -20.20
CA GLY A 522 139.30 42.19 -20.44
C GLY A 522 138.41 41.38 -21.38
N ALA A 523 138.96 40.86 -22.48
CA ALA A 523 138.23 40.03 -23.44
C ALA A 523 137.76 38.70 -22.82
N ARG A 524 138.61 38.01 -22.04
CA ARG A 524 138.21 36.79 -21.32
C ARG A 524 137.14 37.05 -20.27
N ALA A 525 137.27 38.14 -19.52
CA ALA A 525 136.26 38.54 -18.55
C ALA A 525 134.92 38.84 -19.23
N ALA A 526 134.94 39.51 -20.38
CA ALA A 526 133.73 39.79 -21.17
C ALA A 526 133.07 38.48 -21.66
N VAL A 527 133.83 37.53 -22.22
CA VAL A 527 133.29 36.21 -22.63
C VAL A 527 132.61 35.48 -21.45
N GLY A 528 133.21 35.54 -20.26
CA GLY A 528 132.61 34.98 -19.04
C GLY A 528 131.24 35.59 -18.71
N ILE A 529 131.15 36.93 -18.70
CA ILE A 529 129.88 37.65 -18.48
C ILE A 529 128.85 37.31 -19.56
N MET A 530 129.26 37.18 -20.82
CA MET A 530 128.36 36.83 -21.93
C MET A 530 127.81 35.42 -21.78
N THR A 531 128.64 34.46 -21.35
CA THR A 531 128.23 33.07 -21.12
C THR A 531 127.21 32.97 -19.99
N ASP A 532 127.45 33.72 -18.90
CA ASP A 532 126.50 33.80 -17.78
C ASP A 532 125.19 34.50 -18.20
N SER A 533 125.28 35.55 -19.03
CA SER A 533 124.11 36.25 -19.58
C SER A 533 123.28 35.36 -20.52
N GLN A 534 123.93 34.49 -21.30
CA GLN A 534 123.25 33.50 -22.13
C GLN A 534 122.50 32.48 -21.26
N ARG A 535 123.15 31.92 -20.23
CA ARG A 535 122.51 30.99 -19.28
C ARG A 535 121.31 31.63 -18.56
N GLN A 536 121.44 32.91 -18.18
CA GLN A 536 120.35 33.65 -17.54
C GLN A 536 119.18 33.90 -18.51
N SER A 537 119.46 34.15 -19.79
CA SER A 537 118.44 34.30 -20.82
C SER A 537 117.68 32.98 -21.05
N GLU A 538 118.39 31.85 -21.14
CA GLU A 538 117.77 30.51 -21.25
C GLU A 538 116.90 30.18 -20.04
N SER A 539 117.37 30.46 -18.83
CA SER A 539 116.58 30.30 -17.60
C SER A 539 115.33 31.17 -17.62
N SER A 540 115.43 32.42 -18.10
CA SER A 540 114.29 33.34 -18.23
C SER A 540 113.25 32.84 -19.23
N VAL A 541 113.68 32.22 -20.34
CA VAL A 541 112.78 31.54 -21.29
C VAL A 541 112.07 30.36 -20.63
N GLY A 542 112.77 29.58 -19.80
CA GLY A 542 112.16 28.48 -19.04
C GLY A 542 111.05 28.96 -18.09
N ILE A 543 111.32 30.03 -17.34
CA ILE A 543 110.33 30.65 -16.44
C ILE A 543 109.14 31.22 -17.22
N ALA A 544 109.40 31.90 -18.34
CA ALA A 544 108.34 32.47 -19.18
C ALA A 544 107.42 31.38 -19.77
N ASN A 545 107.97 30.26 -20.24
CA ASN A 545 107.16 29.12 -20.70
C ASN A 545 106.26 28.55 -19.60
N GLN A 546 106.80 28.40 -18.38
CA GLN A 546 105.99 27.95 -17.24
C GLN A 546 104.87 28.95 -16.91
N ALA A 547 105.15 30.26 -16.97
CA ALA A 547 104.12 31.28 -16.80
C ALA A 547 103.02 31.17 -17.86
N GLY A 548 103.39 30.91 -19.12
CA GLY A 548 102.43 30.68 -20.19
C GLY A 548 101.54 29.45 -19.96
N GLU A 549 102.12 28.31 -19.57
CA GLU A 549 101.34 27.11 -19.25
C GLU A 549 100.32 27.35 -18.11
N ARG A 550 100.72 28.15 -17.10
CA ARG A 550 99.82 28.55 -16.01
C ARG A 550 98.69 29.45 -16.48
N LEU A 551 98.95 30.41 -17.37
CA LEU A 551 97.91 31.27 -17.96
C LEU A 551 96.94 30.46 -18.84
N GLY A 552 97.43 29.48 -19.58
CA GLY A 552 96.58 28.52 -20.30
C GLY A 552 95.66 27.74 -19.36
N SER A 553 96.20 27.24 -18.24
CA SER A 553 95.40 26.56 -17.20
C SER A 553 94.35 27.48 -16.57
N VAL A 554 94.70 28.74 -16.31
CA VAL A 554 93.75 29.76 -15.79
C VAL A 554 92.62 30.00 -16.79
N THR A 555 92.94 30.15 -18.08
CA THR A 555 91.96 30.34 -19.15
C THR A 555 90.96 29.19 -19.22
N GLN A 556 91.43 27.94 -19.12
CA GLN A 556 90.56 26.77 -19.08
C GLN A 556 89.61 26.80 -17.87
N ARG A 557 90.13 27.06 -16.67
CA ARG A 557 89.32 27.15 -15.43
C ARG A 557 88.27 28.25 -15.50
N ILE A 558 88.60 29.40 -16.09
CA ILE A 558 87.65 30.49 -16.30
C ILE A 558 86.52 30.04 -17.25
N GLY A 559 86.84 29.27 -18.30
CA GLY A 559 85.82 28.68 -19.17
C GLY A 559 84.88 27.71 -18.46
N GLU A 560 85.39 26.91 -17.52
CA GLU A 560 84.56 26.04 -16.67
C GLU A 560 83.61 26.86 -15.76
N ILE A 561 84.09 27.98 -15.20
CA ILE A 561 83.27 28.88 -14.37
C ILE A 561 82.16 29.52 -15.20
N ASP A 562 82.48 29.98 -16.42
CA ASP A 562 81.48 30.56 -17.33
C ASP A 562 80.35 29.56 -17.67
N GLY A 563 80.71 28.31 -18.01
CA GLY A 563 79.73 27.25 -18.23
C GLY A 563 78.87 26.92 -17.00
N MET A 564 79.45 26.99 -15.80
CA MET A 564 78.72 26.82 -14.55
C MET A 564 77.73 27.97 -14.31
N ASN A 565 78.13 29.21 -14.57
CA ASN A 565 77.25 30.38 -14.45
C ASN A 565 76.07 30.30 -15.41
N GLN A 566 76.28 29.86 -16.65
CA GLN A 566 75.18 29.63 -17.61
C GLN A 566 74.19 28.57 -17.11
N SER A 567 74.70 27.51 -16.47
CA SER A 567 73.87 26.46 -15.88
C SER A 567 73.07 26.97 -14.69
N VAL A 568 73.67 27.82 -13.84
CA VAL A 568 72.98 28.49 -12.73
C VAL A 568 71.88 29.40 -13.25
N ALA A 569 72.14 30.21 -14.29
CA ALA A 569 71.13 31.07 -14.90
C ALA A 569 69.92 30.25 -15.40
N THR A 570 70.18 29.16 -16.15
CA THR A 570 69.13 28.27 -16.67
C THR A 570 68.30 27.64 -15.55
N ALA A 571 68.96 27.08 -14.53
CA ALA A 571 68.27 26.48 -13.38
C ALA A 571 67.42 27.51 -12.61
N THR A 572 67.86 28.77 -12.60
CA THR A 572 67.15 29.86 -11.92
C THR A 572 65.93 30.34 -12.73
N GLU A 573 66.01 30.33 -14.05
CA GLU A 573 64.84 30.54 -14.93
C GLU A 573 63.78 29.45 -14.72
N GLU A 574 64.19 28.18 -14.62
CA GLU A 574 63.28 27.07 -14.29
C GLU A 574 62.65 27.26 -12.91
N GLN A 575 63.42 27.66 -11.89
CA GLN A 575 62.89 27.98 -10.56
C GLN A 575 61.86 29.12 -10.60
N THR A 576 62.08 30.14 -11.43
CA THR A 576 61.14 31.26 -11.59
C THR A 576 59.80 30.78 -12.14
N ALA A 577 59.80 29.88 -13.12
CA ALA A 577 58.58 29.27 -13.64
C ALA A 577 57.82 28.46 -12.56
N VAL A 578 58.54 27.73 -11.71
CA VAL A 578 57.94 27.00 -10.58
C VAL A 578 57.33 27.97 -9.55
N VAL A 579 58.02 29.06 -9.24
CA VAL A 579 57.53 30.12 -8.34
C VAL A 579 56.21 30.72 -8.87
N GLU A 580 56.12 30.98 -10.17
CA GLU A 580 54.89 31.50 -10.79
C GLU A 580 53.73 30.51 -10.71
N SER A 581 53.99 29.22 -10.97
CA SER A 581 52.99 28.16 -10.77
C SER A 581 52.48 28.08 -9.34
N ILE A 582 53.38 28.13 -8.34
CA ILE A 582 52.99 28.09 -6.92
C ILE A 582 52.16 29.33 -6.54
N ASN A 583 52.43 30.49 -7.15
CA ASN A 583 51.65 31.70 -6.90
C ASN A 583 50.19 31.56 -7.37
N VAL A 584 49.97 30.92 -8.52
CA VAL A 584 48.64 30.56 -9.02
C VAL A 584 47.95 29.60 -8.05
N ASP A 585 48.63 28.52 -7.63
CA ASP A 585 48.08 27.52 -6.70
C ASP A 585 47.69 28.16 -5.35
N ILE A 586 48.48 29.10 -4.84
CA ILE A 586 48.17 29.83 -3.60
C ILE A 586 46.90 30.67 -3.73
N THR A 587 46.71 31.29 -4.90
CA THR A 587 45.51 32.08 -5.19
C THR A 587 44.27 31.19 -5.26
N GLU A 588 44.39 30.00 -5.85
CA GLU A 588 43.34 28.99 -5.89
C GLU A 588 43.01 28.46 -4.47
N ILE A 589 44.02 28.11 -3.67
CA ILE A 589 43.84 27.68 -2.28
C ILE A 589 43.08 28.73 -1.46
N ASN A 590 43.41 30.01 -1.64
CA ASN A 590 42.72 31.09 -0.93
C ASN A 590 41.24 31.19 -1.35
N THR A 591 40.97 31.05 -2.65
CA THR A 591 39.60 31.04 -3.21
C THR A 591 38.79 29.88 -2.65
N LEU A 592 39.34 28.66 -2.67
CA LEU A 592 38.71 27.45 -2.12
C LEU A 592 38.46 27.57 -0.61
N ASN A 593 39.39 28.19 0.14
CA ASN A 593 39.21 28.43 1.56
C ASN A 593 38.04 29.40 1.82
N GLN A 594 37.89 30.43 1.00
CA GLN A 594 36.79 31.38 1.10
C GLN A 594 35.43 30.75 0.76
N GLU A 595 35.36 29.92 -0.29
CA GLU A 595 34.18 29.10 -0.59
C GLU A 595 33.86 28.12 0.56
N GLY A 596 34.89 27.53 1.17
CA GLY A 596 34.76 26.67 2.34
C GLY A 596 34.09 27.39 3.53
N VAL A 597 34.51 28.63 3.80
CA VAL A 597 33.90 29.47 4.84
C VAL A 597 32.43 29.78 4.52
N GLU A 598 32.09 30.11 3.27
CA GLU A 598 30.69 30.36 2.86
C GLU A 598 29.80 29.12 3.02
N ASN A 599 30.33 27.93 2.67
CA ASN A 599 29.64 26.66 2.86
C ASN A 599 29.41 26.34 4.35
N LEU A 600 30.41 26.61 5.20
CA LEU A 600 30.28 26.46 6.65
C LEU A 600 29.24 27.42 7.23
N GLN A 601 29.20 28.67 6.78
CA GLN A 601 28.15 29.63 7.19
C GLN A 601 26.75 29.15 6.77
N SER A 602 26.62 28.59 5.57
CA SER A 602 25.34 28.03 5.10
C SER A 602 24.93 26.81 5.93
N THR A 603 25.88 25.96 6.30
CA THR A 603 25.65 24.82 7.21
C THR A 603 25.19 25.28 8.59
N LEU A 604 25.81 26.33 9.14
CA LEU A 604 25.41 26.92 10.42
C LEU A 604 23.97 27.47 10.38
N ARG A 605 23.57 28.14 9.29
CA ARG A 605 22.18 28.59 9.10
C ARG A 605 21.20 27.40 9.05
N ALA A 606 21.53 26.35 8.30
CA ALA A 606 20.70 25.15 8.22
C ALA A 606 20.57 24.45 9.58
N CYS A 607 21.63 24.42 10.40
CA CYS A 607 21.57 23.92 11.77
C CYS A 607 20.69 24.77 12.68
N ALA A 608 20.71 26.10 12.54
CA ALA A 608 19.82 26.98 13.30
C ALA A 608 18.34 26.75 12.93
N ASP A 609 18.05 26.55 11.63
CA ASP A 609 16.71 26.17 11.18
C ASP A 609 16.29 24.80 11.74
N LEU A 610 17.19 23.82 11.75
CA LEU A 610 16.96 22.50 12.35
C LEU A 610 16.69 22.59 13.86
N GLU A 611 17.44 23.41 14.59
CA GLU A 611 17.20 23.69 16.01
C GLU A 611 15.79 24.26 16.23
N GLN A 612 15.39 25.25 15.42
CA GLN A 612 14.06 25.84 15.49
C GLN A 612 12.95 24.81 15.19
N GLN A 613 13.12 23.96 14.17
CA GLN A 613 12.15 22.90 13.87
C GLN A 613 12.09 21.84 14.96
N ALA A 614 13.24 21.44 15.52
CA ALA A 614 13.30 20.49 16.62
C ALA A 614 12.64 21.06 17.89
N ALA A 615 12.85 22.34 18.19
CA ALA A 615 12.18 23.02 19.30
C ALA A 615 10.65 23.07 19.09
N ARG A 616 10.19 23.38 17.88
CA ARG A 616 8.76 23.37 17.52
C ARG A 616 8.15 21.97 17.63
N LEU A 617 8.83 20.94 17.13
CA LEU A 617 8.42 19.53 17.27
C LEU A 617 8.35 19.12 18.75
N LYS A 618 9.34 19.50 19.56
CA LYS A 618 9.36 19.26 20.99
C LYS A 618 8.18 19.93 21.70
N GLN A 619 7.81 21.15 21.31
CA GLN A 619 6.63 21.84 21.84
C GLN A 619 5.33 21.15 21.44
N LEU A 620 5.20 20.71 20.17
CA LEU A 620 4.05 19.95 19.67
C LEU A 620 3.88 18.62 20.40
N VAL A 621 4.97 17.86 20.55
CA VAL A 621 4.98 16.59 21.32
C VAL A 621 4.66 16.86 22.79
N GLY A 622 5.22 17.92 23.39
CA GLY A 622 4.98 18.31 24.78
C GLY A 622 3.55 18.77 25.08
N SER A 623 2.71 18.99 24.06
CA SER A 623 1.27 19.22 24.24
C SER A 623 0.49 17.94 24.53
N PHE A 624 1.08 16.77 24.29
CA PHE A 624 0.52 15.48 24.67
C PHE A 624 1.01 15.06 26.05
N ARG A 625 0.12 14.54 26.88
CA ARG A 625 0.51 13.86 28.12
C ARG A 625 0.83 12.40 27.79
N ILE A 626 2.11 12.08 27.85
CA ILE A 626 2.71 10.76 27.63
C ILE A 626 3.18 10.17 28.96
#